data_AF-Q6SXN3-F1
#
_entry.id   AF-Q6SXN3-F1
#
_cell.length_a   1.000
_cell.length_b   1.000
_cell.length_c   1.000
_cell.angle_alpha   90.00
_cell.angle_beta   90.00
_cell.angle_gamma   90.00
#
_symmetry.space_group_name_H-M   'P 1'
#
loop_
_entity.id
_entity.type
_entity.pdbx_description
1 polymer ?
#
loop_
_entity_poly.entity_id
_entity_poly.type
_entity_poly.pdbx_seq_one_letter_code
_entity_poly.pdbx_strand_id
1 'polypeptide(L)'
;QAYNGEVQEELNKTKDYFSLTPTFAGVLIHVDNAQYEGIPIFMTSGKALDERVAYARVVFKSDVFCVQDLNNVQCKSKQIIFYLGHGNLQ
;
A
#
# COMPACT_ATOMS: atom_id res chain seq x y z
N GLN A 1 18.44 7.08 0.69
CA GLN A 1 19.74 6.76 0.05
C GLN A 1 20.56 5.68 0.80
N ALA A 2 20.11 5.16 1.95
CA ALA A 2 20.87 4.17 2.74
C ALA A 2 21.05 2.79 2.07
N TYR A 3 20.08 2.34 1.27
CA TYR A 3 20.05 0.98 0.70
C TYR A 3 21.21 0.66 -0.25
N ASN A 4 21.74 1.67 -0.97
CA ASN A 4 22.87 1.43 -1.87
C ASN A 4 24.15 1.08 -1.11
N GLY A 5 24.37 1.66 0.09
CA GLY A 5 25.51 1.33 0.93
C GLY A 5 25.44 -0.10 1.45
N GLU A 6 24.27 -0.52 1.94
CA GLU A 6 24.01 -1.89 2.40
C GLU A 6 24.26 -2.91 1.28
N VAL A 7 23.73 -2.67 0.08
CA VAL A 7 23.95 -3.56 -1.07
C VAL A 7 25.42 -3.61 -1.50
N GLN A 8 26.15 -2.50 -1.44
CA GLN A 8 27.58 -2.47 -1.76
C GLN A 8 28.39 -3.30 -0.77
N GLU A 9 28.08 -3.22 0.52
CA GLU A 9 28.73 -3.98 1.58
C GLU A 9 28.43 -5.48 1.47
N GLU A 10 27.15 -5.86 1.36
CA GLU A 10 26.75 -7.27 1.30
C GLU A 10 27.25 -7.99 0.04
N LEU A 11 27.26 -7.30 -1.10
CA LEU A 11 27.69 -7.90 -2.38
C LEU A 11 29.17 -7.69 -2.69
N ASN A 12 29.94 -7.08 -1.77
CA ASN A 12 31.34 -6.70 -1.96
C ASN A 12 31.56 -5.97 -3.29
N LYS A 13 30.78 -4.91 -3.51
CA LYS A 13 30.84 -4.07 -4.71
C LYS A 13 31.55 -2.75 -4.42
N THR A 14 32.09 -2.17 -5.48
CA THR A 14 32.75 -0.87 -5.42
C THR A 14 31.73 0.25 -5.23
N LYS A 15 32.19 1.43 -4.78
CA LYS A 15 31.32 2.57 -4.43
C LYS A 15 30.55 3.17 -5.62
N ASP A 16 31.00 2.88 -6.84
CA ASP A 16 30.37 3.24 -8.10
C ASP A 16 29.23 2.29 -8.51
N TYR A 17 29.05 1.17 -7.81
CA TYR A 17 27.94 0.26 -8.08
C TYR A 17 26.63 0.79 -7.50
N PHE A 18 25.61 0.91 -8.34
CA PHE A 18 24.25 1.26 -7.95
C PHE A 18 23.29 0.14 -8.33
N SER A 19 22.55 -0.36 -7.35
CA SER A 19 21.50 -1.35 -7.61
C SER A 19 20.25 -0.66 -8.13
N LEU A 20 19.64 -1.25 -9.15
CA LEU A 20 18.34 -0.85 -9.68
C LEU A 20 17.18 -1.66 -9.08
N THR A 21 17.48 -2.59 -8.14
CA THR A 21 16.45 -3.41 -7.49
C THR A 21 15.53 -2.52 -6.66
N PRO A 22 14.23 -2.46 -6.99
CA PRO A 22 13.29 -1.61 -6.26
C PRO A 22 13.03 -2.16 -4.86
N THR A 23 13.02 -1.27 -3.85
CA THR A 23 12.66 -1.61 -2.46
C THR A 23 11.21 -1.28 -2.13
N PHE A 24 10.47 -0.72 -3.08
CA PHE A 24 9.04 -0.42 -3.00
C PHE A 24 8.39 -0.68 -4.36
N ALA A 25 7.18 -1.22 -4.33
CA ALA A 25 6.35 -1.35 -5.51
C ALA A 25 4.89 -1.07 -5.14
N GLY A 26 4.19 -0.39 -6.04
CA GLY A 26 2.74 -0.24 -6.03
C GLY A 26 2.19 -0.71 -7.37
N VAL A 27 1.17 -1.57 -7.33
CA VAL A 27 0.55 -2.12 -8.53
C VAL A 27 -0.96 -1.98 -8.46
N LEU A 28 -1.57 -1.83 -9.63
CA LEU A 28 -3.01 -1.89 -9.84
C LEU A 28 -3.33 -3.19 -10.57
N ILE A 29 -4.16 -4.03 -9.95
CA ILE A 29 -4.60 -5.31 -10.50
C ILE A 29 -6.05 -5.16 -10.96
N HIS A 30 -6.29 -5.58 -12.20
CA HIS A 30 -7.62 -5.78 -12.75
C HIS A 30 -7.86 -7.28 -12.89
N VAL A 31 -8.99 -7.75 -12.37
CA VAL A 31 -9.38 -9.16 -12.44
C VAL A 31 -10.56 -9.25 -13.41
N ASP A 32 -10.34 -9.93 -14.53
CA ASP A 32 -11.33 -10.09 -15.60
C ASP A 32 -12.32 -11.21 -15.24
N ASN A 33 -13.25 -10.90 -14.35
CA ASN A 33 -14.41 -11.74 -14.07
C ASN A 33 -15.60 -10.92 -13.56
N ALA A 34 -16.79 -11.52 -13.61
CA ALA A 34 -18.04 -10.87 -13.25
C ALA A 34 -18.10 -10.34 -11.80
N GLN A 35 -17.31 -10.90 -10.88
CA GLN A 35 -17.30 -10.46 -9.48
C GLN A 35 -16.47 -9.17 -9.28
N TYR A 36 -15.40 -8.99 -10.05
CA TYR A 36 -14.44 -7.88 -9.91
C TYR A 36 -14.47 -6.89 -11.08
N GLU A 37 -15.45 -7.02 -11.98
CA GLU A 37 -15.65 -6.11 -13.10
C GLU A 37 -15.69 -4.64 -12.61
N GLY A 38 -14.75 -3.83 -13.11
CA GLY A 38 -14.61 -2.42 -12.72
C GLY A 38 -14.10 -2.15 -11.30
N ILE A 39 -13.63 -3.18 -10.57
CA ILE A 39 -13.07 -3.03 -9.21
C ILE A 39 -11.53 -3.03 -9.26
N PRO A 40 -10.87 -1.89 -8.99
CA PRO A 40 -9.42 -1.83 -8.91
C PRO A 40 -8.90 -2.44 -7.60
N ILE A 41 -7.93 -3.35 -7.69
CA ILE A 41 -7.22 -3.87 -6.51
C ILE A 41 -5.84 -3.24 -6.45
N PHE A 42 -5.61 -2.39 -5.43
CA PHE A 42 -4.31 -1.79 -5.16
C PHE A 42 -3.49 -2.68 -4.25
N MET A 43 -2.23 -2.91 -4.60
CA MET A 43 -1.28 -3.59 -3.73
C MET A 43 0.01 -2.79 -3.66
N THR A 44 0.45 -2.50 -2.44
CA THR A 44 1.69 -1.78 -2.15
C THR A 44 2.51 -2.55 -1.15
N SER A 45 3.83 -2.61 -1.35
CA SER A 45 4.76 -3.22 -0.40
C SER A 45 6.13 -2.57 -0.55
N GLY A 46 6.86 -2.45 0.56
CA GLY A 46 8.22 -1.96 0.51
C GLY A 46 8.95 -2.00 1.86
N LYS A 47 10.19 -1.50 1.83
CA LYS A 47 11.09 -1.37 2.98
C LYS A 47 11.40 0.09 3.27
N ALA A 48 11.85 0.38 4.49
CA ALA A 48 12.12 1.73 4.99
C ALA A 48 10.90 2.68 4.84
N LEU A 49 9.71 2.13 5.09
CA LEU A 49 8.47 2.87 5.21
C LEU A 49 8.29 3.33 6.66
N ASP A 50 7.35 4.25 6.88
CA ASP A 50 7.09 4.84 8.20
C ASP A 50 6.64 3.78 9.24
N GLU A 51 5.98 2.72 8.78
CA GLU A 51 5.39 1.71 9.63
C GLU A 51 5.70 0.29 9.15
N ARG A 52 5.84 -0.61 10.11
CA ARG A 52 5.86 -2.06 9.88
C ARG A 52 4.44 -2.58 10.05
N VAL A 53 3.65 -2.59 8.98
CA VAL A 53 2.27 -3.09 9.03
C VAL A 53 1.93 -3.91 7.78
N ALA A 54 1.07 -4.91 7.96
CA ALA A 54 0.46 -5.66 6.87
C ALA A 54 -1.05 -5.73 7.09
N TYR A 55 -1.83 -5.19 6.15
CA TYR A 55 -3.28 -5.23 6.19
C TYR A 55 -3.90 -5.38 4.80
N ALA A 56 -5.12 -5.89 4.74
CA ALA A 56 -5.99 -5.83 3.57
C ALA A 56 -7.18 -4.92 3.90
N ARG A 57 -7.46 -3.96 3.02
CA ARG A 57 -8.53 -2.96 3.20
C ARG A 57 -9.53 -3.04 2.06
N VAL A 58 -10.80 -3.28 2.40
CA VAL A 58 -11.92 -3.27 1.46
C VAL A 58 -12.72 -2.00 1.72
N VAL A 59 -12.83 -1.13 0.71
CA VAL A 59 -13.61 0.10 0.77
C VAL A 59 -14.89 -0.08 -0.04
N PHE A 60 -16.04 0.15 0.59
CA PHE A 60 -17.33 0.06 -0.07
C PHE A 60 -17.68 1.38 -0.76
N LYS A 61 -18.41 1.29 -1.88
CA LYS A 61 -18.97 2.47 -2.54
C LYS A 61 -19.87 3.22 -1.55
N SER A 62 -19.80 4.55 -1.58
CA SER A 62 -20.70 5.40 -0.82
C SER A 62 -21.92 5.73 -1.65
N ASP A 63 -23.11 5.38 -1.16
CA ASP A 63 -24.39 5.74 -1.78
C ASP A 63 -24.93 7.08 -1.26
N VAL A 64 -24.12 7.80 -0.46
CA VAL A 64 -24.49 9.07 0.16
C VAL A 64 -23.62 10.19 -0.41
N PHE A 65 -24.26 11.24 -0.90
CA PHE A 65 -23.61 12.47 -1.36
C PHE A 65 -23.87 13.60 -0.36
N CYS A 66 -22.84 13.99 0.39
CA CYS A 66 -22.96 15.01 1.43
C CYS A 66 -22.51 16.38 0.93
N VAL A 67 -23.40 17.36 0.99
CA VAL A 67 -23.18 18.72 0.47
C VAL A 67 -22.57 19.66 1.53
N GLN A 68 -22.82 19.42 2.81
CA GLN A 68 -22.57 20.40 3.88
C GLN A 68 -21.50 19.98 4.90
N ASP A 69 -21.29 18.68 5.13
CA ASP A 69 -20.26 18.20 6.07
C ASP A 69 -19.62 16.91 5.57
N LEU A 70 -18.42 17.04 5.02
CA LEU A 70 -17.61 15.92 4.52
C LEU A 70 -17.04 15.05 5.65
N ASN A 71 -17.00 15.56 6.89
CA ASN A 71 -16.42 14.86 8.04
C ASN A 71 -17.44 14.08 8.85
N ASN A 72 -18.74 14.24 8.58
CA ASN A 72 -19.78 13.47 9.21
C ASN A 72 -19.55 11.98 8.98
N VAL A 73 -19.66 11.18 10.03
CA VAL A 73 -19.44 9.72 10.01
C VAL A 73 -20.35 9.03 8.98
N GLN A 74 -21.55 9.56 8.76
CA GLN A 74 -22.51 9.06 7.75
C GLN A 74 -22.05 9.30 6.31
N CYS A 75 -21.09 10.20 6.10
CA CYS A 75 -20.55 10.58 4.80
C CYS A 75 -19.23 9.87 4.46
N LYS A 76 -18.62 9.15 5.41
CA LYS A 76 -17.40 8.40 5.16
C LYS A 76 -17.71 7.06 4.53
N SER A 77 -16.91 6.67 3.53
CA SER A 77 -17.03 5.35 2.91
C SER A 77 -16.80 4.25 3.96
N LYS A 78 -17.72 3.29 4.01
CA LYS A 78 -17.61 2.13 4.89
C LYS A 78 -16.41 1.29 4.46
N GLN A 79 -15.76 0.64 5.41
CA GLN A 79 -14.59 -0.18 5.13
C GLN A 79 -14.46 -1.35 6.10
N ILE A 80 -13.83 -2.42 5.63
CA ILE A 80 -13.36 -3.52 6.46
C ILE A 80 -11.83 -3.57 6.33
N ILE A 81 -11.13 -3.67 7.46
CA ILE A 81 -9.68 -3.78 7.52
C ILE A 81 -9.33 -5.09 8.21
N PHE A 82 -8.60 -5.94 7.50
CA PHE A 82 -8.03 -7.18 8.02
C PHE A 82 -6.56 -6.93 8.32
N TYR A 83 -6.15 -7.10 9.57
CA TYR A 83 -4.76 -7.00 9.98
C TYR A 83 -4.10 -8.37 9.87
N LEU A 84 -3.01 -8.45 9.11
CA LEU A 84 -2.38 -9.72 8.70
C LEU A 84 -1.02 -9.95 9.36
N GLY A 85 -0.48 -8.99 10.12
CA GLY A 85 0.84 -9.10 10.74
C GLY A 85 1.07 -8.11 11.88
N HIS A 86 2.24 -8.20 12.51
CA HIS A 86 2.61 -7.41 13.68
C HIS A 86 2.95 -5.96 13.30
N GLY A 87 2.24 -5.01 13.91
CA GLY A 87 2.41 -3.58 13.77
C GLY A 87 1.22 -2.85 14.37
N ASN A 88 1.44 -1.93 15.32
CA ASN A 88 0.38 -1.02 15.77
C ASN A 88 0.30 0.12 14.76
N LEU A 89 -0.84 0.29 14.09
CA LEU A 89 -1.23 1.55 13.48
C LEU A 89 -1.65 2.47 14.63
N GLN A 90 -0.89 3.54 14.90
CA GLN A 90 -1.27 4.56 15.88
C GLN A 90 -1.90 5.75 15.18
#